data_AF-A0A0C2JII3-F1
#
_entry.id   AF-A0A0C2JII3-F1
#
_cell.length_a   1.000
_cell.length_b   1.000
_cell.length_c   1.000
_cell.angle_alpha   90.00
_cell.angle_beta   90.00
_cell.angle_gamma   90.00
#
_symmetry.space_group_name_H-M   'P 1'
#
loop_
_entity.id
_entity.type
_entity.pdbx_description
1 polymer ?
#
loop_
_entity_poly.entity_id
_entity_poly.type
_entity_poly.pdbx_seq_one_letter_code
_entity_poly.pdbx_strand_id
1 'polypeptide(L)'
;MLVTANKLKSSGFVDGQTGRVITDLNGDGKKDIIEYTFVSSTPPGTCNQSDCMSNLDNSPTLTFQITMHDGKSIDAAYMCTSIGVSKNMHKGLKDIFCGPKYILRWNGEEYDTK
;
A
#
# COMPACT_ATOMS: atom_id res chain seq x y z
N MET A 1 1.99 7.76 -10.12
CA MET A 1 1.55 8.46 -8.90
C MET A 1 2.21 7.78 -7.72
N LEU A 2 2.66 8.55 -6.71
CA LEU A 2 3.34 8.03 -5.51
C LEU A 2 2.76 8.71 -4.27
N VAL A 3 2.27 7.92 -3.33
CA VAL A 3 1.78 8.35 -2.01
C VAL A 3 2.81 7.90 -0.97
N THR A 4 3.17 8.77 -0.02
CA THR A 4 4.20 8.46 0.98
C THR A 4 3.66 8.72 2.38
N ALA A 5 3.80 7.76 3.28
CA ALA A 5 3.26 7.83 4.64
C ALA A 5 3.84 9.03 5.41
N ASN A 6 5.15 9.27 5.33
CA ASN A 6 5.79 10.43 5.97
C ASN A 6 5.22 11.77 5.48
N LYS A 7 4.91 11.90 4.18
CA LYS A 7 4.30 13.13 3.64
C LYS A 7 2.89 13.33 4.18
N LEU A 8 2.11 12.25 4.27
CA LEU A 8 0.77 12.28 4.84
C LEU A 8 0.80 12.68 6.33
N LYS A 9 1.71 12.09 7.12
CA LYS A 9 1.94 12.47 8.52
C LYS A 9 2.24 13.96 8.67
N SER A 10 3.17 14.48 7.85
CA SER A 10 3.51 15.91 7.85
C SER A 10 2.37 16.82 7.39
N SER A 11 1.42 16.31 6.60
CA SER A 11 0.20 17.05 6.23
C SER A 11 -0.93 16.95 7.27
N GLY A 12 -0.72 16.22 8.37
CA GLY A 12 -1.71 16.08 9.44
C GLY A 12 -2.67 14.90 9.31
N PHE A 13 -2.34 13.88 8.49
CA PHE A 13 -3.11 12.63 8.52
C PHE A 13 -2.99 11.96 9.90
N VAL A 14 -4.11 11.41 10.36
CA VAL A 14 -4.21 10.68 11.63
C VAL A 14 -4.53 9.20 11.38
N ASP A 15 -4.28 8.37 12.37
CA ASP A 15 -4.47 6.92 12.27
C ASP A 15 -5.90 6.56 11.82
N GLY A 16 -5.99 5.60 10.89
CA GLY A 16 -7.25 5.15 10.32
C GLY A 16 -7.79 6.05 9.21
N GLN A 17 -7.22 7.23 8.99
CA GLN A 17 -7.61 8.08 7.88
C GLN A 17 -7.26 7.43 6.54
N THR A 18 -8.24 7.40 5.63
CA THR A 18 -8.09 6.79 4.32
C THR A 18 -7.85 7.83 3.22
N GLY A 19 -7.28 7.36 2.12
CA GLY A 19 -7.22 8.10 0.87
C GLY A 19 -7.21 7.16 -0.32
N ARG A 20 -7.26 7.72 -1.53
CA ARG A 20 -7.36 6.91 -2.75
C ARG A 20 -6.44 7.38 -3.86
N VAL A 21 -5.95 6.41 -4.63
CA VAL A 21 -5.25 6.60 -5.89
C VAL A 21 -6.13 6.03 -6.99
N ILE A 22 -6.47 6.84 -7.98
CA ILE A 22 -7.26 6.44 -9.15
C ILE A 22 -6.29 6.19 -10.30
N THR A 23 -6.18 4.96 -10.76
CA THR A 23 -5.20 4.57 -11.78
C THR A 23 -5.69 3.38 -12.59
N ASP A 24 -5.22 3.27 -13.82
CA ASP A 24 -5.44 2.09 -14.65
C ASP A 24 -4.36 1.05 -14.28
N LEU A 25 -4.74 -0.07 -13.67
CA LEU A 25 -3.80 -1.11 -13.22
C LEU A 25 -3.60 -2.22 -14.23
N ASN A 26 -4.60 -2.55 -15.04
CA ASN A 26 -4.55 -3.65 -16.00
C ASN A 26 -4.27 -3.19 -17.45
N GLY A 27 -4.21 -1.89 -17.70
CA GLY A 27 -3.90 -1.29 -18.99
C GLY A 27 -5.08 -1.25 -19.97
N ASP A 28 -6.32 -1.42 -19.51
CA ASP A 28 -7.49 -1.46 -20.39
C ASP A 28 -8.15 -0.09 -20.65
N GLY A 29 -7.56 0.98 -20.10
CA GLY A 29 -8.03 2.35 -20.24
C GLY A 29 -9.10 2.76 -19.22
N LYS A 30 -9.63 1.84 -18.42
CA LYS A 30 -10.54 2.15 -17.31
C LYS A 30 -9.74 2.39 -16.03
N LYS A 31 -10.38 3.07 -15.06
CA LYS A 31 -9.73 3.45 -13.81
C LYS A 31 -10.16 2.53 -12.69
N ASP A 32 -9.16 1.93 -12.05
CA ASP A 32 -9.26 1.19 -10.81
C ASP A 32 -8.92 2.11 -9.63
N ILE A 33 -9.20 1.64 -8.43
CA ILE A 33 -9.01 2.39 -7.19
C ILE A 33 -8.05 1.62 -6.29
N ILE A 34 -7.00 2.29 -5.81
CA ILE A 34 -6.21 1.83 -4.67
C ILE A 34 -6.60 2.69 -3.47
N GLU A 35 -7.33 2.12 -2.52
CA GLU A 35 -7.63 2.78 -1.26
C GLU A 35 -6.57 2.41 -0.24
N TYR A 36 -6.01 3.40 0.44
CA TYR A 36 -5.00 3.22 1.47
C TYR A 36 -5.49 3.74 2.82
N THR A 37 -5.02 3.09 3.89
CA THR A 37 -5.27 3.50 5.28
C THR A 37 -3.95 3.89 5.92
N PHE A 38 -3.90 5.08 6.51
CA PHE A 38 -2.72 5.60 7.17
C PHE A 38 -2.57 5.09 8.61
N VAL A 39 -1.33 4.74 8.97
CA VAL A 39 -0.92 4.39 10.32
C VAL A 39 0.36 5.15 10.67
N SER A 40 0.37 5.87 11.79
CA SER A 40 1.44 6.81 12.16
C SER A 40 2.70 6.17 12.73
N SER A 41 2.61 4.90 13.16
CA SER A 41 3.72 4.05 13.64
C SER A 41 3.37 2.56 13.47
N THR A 42 4.36 1.72 13.16
CA THR A 42 4.18 0.26 13.09
C THR A 42 5.09 -0.47 14.07
N PRO A 43 4.57 -1.39 14.90
CA PRO A 43 3.16 -1.71 15.12
C PRO A 43 2.41 -0.56 15.81
N PRO A 44 1.07 -0.63 15.87
CA PRO A 44 0.25 0.36 16.56
C PRO A 44 0.74 0.54 18.00
N GLY A 45 0.68 1.75 18.54
CA GLY A 45 1.15 2.11 19.89
C GLY A 45 0.48 1.34 21.04
N THR A 46 -0.50 0.48 20.74
CA THR A 46 -1.12 -0.48 21.67
C THR A 46 -0.32 -1.76 21.86
N CYS A 47 0.73 -2.01 21.07
CA CYS A 47 1.62 -3.15 21.30
C CYS A 47 2.74 -2.77 22.26
N ASN A 48 2.82 -3.46 23.40
CA ASN A 48 3.96 -3.31 24.31
C ASN A 48 5.24 -3.77 23.60
N GLN A 49 6.31 -2.99 23.74
CA GLN A 49 7.62 -3.21 23.12
C GLN A 49 8.25 -4.59 23.45
N SER A 50 7.79 -5.25 24.52
CA SER A 50 8.18 -6.62 24.88
C SER A 50 7.57 -7.69 23.98
N ASP A 51 6.38 -7.42 23.43
CA ASP A 51 5.55 -8.41 22.74
C ASP A 51 5.68 -8.27 21.21
N CYS A 52 5.97 -7.06 20.73
CA CYS A 52 6.31 -6.77 19.34
C CYS A 52 7.82 -6.50 19.23
N MET A 53 8.63 -7.54 19.02
CA MET A 53 10.03 -7.55 18.57
C MET A 53 10.86 -6.25 18.75
N SER A 54 12.01 -6.37 19.41
CA SER A 54 12.98 -5.34 19.81
C SER A 54 13.52 -4.33 18.77
N ASN A 55 13.04 -4.34 17.52
CA ASN A 55 13.42 -3.40 16.46
C ASN A 55 12.18 -2.78 15.77
N LEU A 56 11.25 -2.22 16.55
CA LEU A 56 10.04 -1.60 15.99
C LEU A 56 10.43 -0.37 15.17
N ASP A 57 10.28 -0.48 13.85
CA ASP A 57 10.37 0.65 12.94
C ASP A 57 9.13 1.52 13.13
N ASN A 58 9.24 2.52 14.02
CA ASN A 58 8.17 3.49 14.31
C ASN A 58 7.85 4.42 13.13
N SER A 59 8.30 4.11 11.92
CA SER A 59 7.90 4.84 10.72
C SER A 59 6.40 4.67 10.43
N PRO A 60 5.77 5.73 9.89
CA PRO A 60 4.40 5.62 9.44
C PRO A 60 4.31 4.70 8.22
N THR A 61 3.21 3.98 8.12
CA THR A 61 2.95 3.02 7.06
C THR A 61 1.55 3.23 6.48
N LEU A 62 1.32 2.55 5.36
CA LEU A 62 0.06 2.48 4.63
C LEU A 62 -0.27 1.01 4.42
N THR A 63 -1.47 0.61 4.78
CA THR A 63 -2.09 -0.61 4.22
C THR A 63 -2.95 -0.20 3.03
N PHE A 64 -3.25 -1.12 2.12
CA PHE A 64 -4.09 -0.80 0.98
C PHE A 64 -4.90 -1.98 0.46
N GLN A 65 -6.02 -1.65 -0.15
CA GLN A 65 -6.86 -2.54 -0.94
C GLN A 65 -7.02 -1.97 -2.34
N ILE A 66 -7.23 -2.84 -3.31
CA ILE A 66 -7.46 -2.45 -4.69
C ILE A 66 -8.87 -2.87 -5.09
N THR A 67 -9.64 -1.95 -5.65
CA THR A 67 -10.92 -2.25 -6.31
C THR A 67 -10.75 -2.02 -7.80
N MET A 68 -10.78 -3.11 -8.56
CA MET A 68 -10.81 -3.09 -10.02
C MET A 68 -12.13 -2.50 -10.49
N HIS A 69 -12.11 -1.83 -11.65
CA HIS A 69 -13.31 -1.22 -12.22
C HIS A 69 -14.43 -2.25 -12.56
N ASP A 70 -14.09 -3.54 -12.68
CA ASP A 70 -15.02 -4.65 -12.88
C ASP A 70 -15.69 -5.12 -11.56
N GLY A 71 -15.34 -4.48 -10.44
CA GLY A 71 -15.87 -4.74 -9.11
C GLY A 71 -15.05 -5.73 -8.28
N LYS A 72 -14.04 -6.38 -8.86
CA LYS A 72 -13.16 -7.29 -8.09
C LYS A 72 -12.31 -6.51 -7.11
N SER A 73 -12.23 -7.02 -5.88
CA SER A 73 -11.35 -6.46 -4.85
C SER A 73 -10.15 -7.37 -4.64
N ILE A 74 -8.97 -6.77 -4.47
CA ILE A 74 -7.70 -7.44 -4.19
C ILE A 74 -7.18 -6.84 -2.89
N ASP A 75 -7.09 -7.69 -1.86
CA ASP A 75 -6.51 -7.31 -0.58
C ASP A 75 -5.00 -7.52 -0.62
N ALA A 76 -4.24 -6.47 -0.36
CA ALA A 76 -2.80 -6.55 -0.21
C ALA A 76 -2.43 -6.39 1.27
N ALA A 77 -2.13 -7.50 1.92
CA ALA A 77 -1.76 -7.53 3.35
C ALA A 77 -0.31 -7.05 3.59
N TYR A 78 0.08 -5.90 3.02
CA TYR A 78 1.40 -5.31 3.15
C TYR A 78 1.34 -3.94 3.83
N MET A 79 2.34 -3.68 4.66
CA MET A 79 2.56 -2.37 5.27
C MET A 79 3.65 -1.64 4.49
N CYS A 80 3.27 -0.58 3.78
CA CYS A 80 4.13 0.14 2.87
C CYS A 80 4.46 1.53 3.41
N THR A 81 5.72 1.96 3.34
CA THR A 81 6.09 3.36 3.65
C THR A 81 5.71 4.32 2.51
N SER A 82 5.47 3.78 1.31
CA SER A 82 4.87 4.48 0.17
C SER A 82 4.13 3.53 -0.73
N ILE A 83 3.08 3.99 -1.41
CA ILE A 83 2.35 3.26 -2.44
C ILE A 83 2.54 3.98 -3.77
N GLY A 84 3.09 3.29 -4.75
CA GLY A 84 3.22 3.80 -6.12
C GLY A 84 2.90 2.74 -7.16
N VAL A 85 2.49 3.17 -8.35
CA VAL A 85 2.21 2.24 -9.46
C VAL A 85 3.35 2.26 -10.45
N SER A 86 3.88 1.08 -10.76
CA SER A 86 4.95 0.85 -11.73
C SER A 86 4.44 0.91 -13.17
N LYS A 87 5.38 1.07 -14.11
CA LYS A 87 5.11 0.84 -15.53
C LYS A 87 5.22 -0.63 -15.92
N ASN A 88 5.95 -1.42 -15.13
CA ASN A 88 6.09 -2.85 -15.35
C ASN A 88 4.79 -3.55 -14.97
N MET A 89 4.51 -4.63 -15.68
CA MET A 89 3.28 -5.39 -15.55
C MET A 89 3.62 -6.88 -15.50
N HIS A 90 3.03 -7.60 -14.55
CA HIS A 90 3.13 -9.05 -14.43
C HIS A 90 1.74 -9.65 -14.46
N LYS A 91 1.56 -10.67 -15.30
CA LYS A 91 0.29 -11.41 -15.44
C LYS A 91 -0.95 -10.50 -15.58
N GLY A 92 -0.79 -9.37 -16.27
CA GLY A 92 -1.87 -8.45 -16.58
C GLY A 92 -2.14 -7.33 -15.58
N LEU A 93 -1.39 -7.21 -14.46
CA LEU A 93 -1.50 -6.08 -13.54
C LEU A 93 -0.15 -5.38 -13.32
N LYS A 94 -0.18 -4.06 -13.18
CA LYS A 94 1.01 -3.25 -12.88
C LYS A 94 1.55 -3.56 -11.49
N ASP A 95 2.86 -3.51 -11.36
CA ASP A 95 3.53 -3.69 -10.07
C ASP A 95 3.26 -2.50 -9.14
N ILE A 96 3.26 -2.75 -7.83
CA ILE A 96 3.07 -1.73 -6.80
C ILE A 96 4.37 -1.52 -6.04
N PHE A 97 4.88 -0.29 -6.03
CA PHE A 97 5.96 0.12 -5.15
C PHE A 97 5.44 0.19 -3.71
N CYS A 98 6.07 -0.58 -2.81
CA CYS A 98 5.77 -0.65 -1.39
C CYS A 98 6.97 -0.15 -0.59
N GLY A 99 7.18 1.16 -0.58
CA GLY A 99 8.40 1.78 -0.04
C GLY A 99 9.60 1.73 -1.00
N PRO A 100 10.81 2.10 -0.52
CA PRO A 100 12.00 2.20 -1.36
C PRO A 100 12.65 0.85 -1.70
N LYS A 101 12.34 -0.21 -0.95
CA LYS A 101 13.00 -1.52 -1.07
C LYS A 101 12.13 -2.59 -1.72
N TYR A 102 10.80 -2.46 -1.67
CA TYR A 102 9.90 -3.52 -2.08
C TYR A 102 9.06 -3.12 -3.28
N ILE A 103 8.99 -4.04 -4.23
CA ILE A 103 8.08 -4.00 -5.37
C ILE A 103 7.20 -5.22 -5.23
N LEU A 104 5.89 -5.00 -5.17
CA LEU A 104 4.89 -6.04 -5.14
C LEU A 104 4.47 -6.36 -6.58
N ARG A 105 4.60 -7.62 -6.98
CA ARG A 105 4.26 -8.12 -8.30
C ARG A 105 3.02 -8.98 -8.24
N TRP A 106 2.19 -8.88 -9.26
CA TRP A 106 1.00 -9.70 -9.36
C TRP A 106 1.34 -11.11 -9.85
N ASN A 107 0.99 -12.12 -9.05
CA ASN A 107 1.26 -13.51 -9.37
C ASN A 107 0.05 -14.25 -9.99
N GLY A 108 -1.07 -13.56 -10.22
CA GLY A 108 -2.31 -14.15 -10.75
C GLY A 108 -3.40 -14.34 -9.69
N GLU A 109 -3.03 -14.32 -8.41
CA GLU A 109 -3.94 -14.51 -7.28
C GLU A 109 -3.77 -13.39 -6.25
N GLU A 110 -2.52 -13.02 -5.94
CA GLU A 110 -2.17 -11.96 -5.00
C GLU A 110 -0.95 -11.15 -5.44
N TYR A 111 -0.71 -10.05 -4.74
CA TYR A 111 0.53 -9.27 -4.85
C TYR A 111 1.59 -9.85 -3.90
N ASP A 112 2.78 -10.15 -4.41
CA ASP A 112 3.90 -10.67 -3.60
C ASP A 112 5.23 -9.97 -3.92
N THR A 113 6.26 -10.16 -3.09
CA THR A 113 7.58 -9.52 -3.29
C THR A 113 8.52 -10.31 -4.22
N LYS A 114 8.05 -11.33 -4.94
CA LYS A 114 8.92 -12.30 -5.65
C LYS A 114 9.24 -11.89 -7.09
#